data_AF-A0AAV2QXZ5-F1
#
_entry.id   AF-A0AAV2QXZ5-F1
#
_cell.length_a   1.000
_cell.length_b   1.000
_cell.length_c   1.000
_cell.angle_alpha   90.00
_cell.angle_beta   90.00
_cell.angle_gamma   90.00
#
_symmetry.space_group_name_H-M   'P 1'
#
loop_
_entity.id
_entity.type
_entity.pdbx_description
1 polymer ?
#
loop_
_entity_poly.entity_id
_entity_poly.type
_entity_poly.pdbx_seq_one_letter_code
_entity_poly.pdbx_strand_id
1 'polypeptide(L)'
;VEQVLHLLRNYLHCIDLGQALKILPDGVSINLLKPFIHASLNHTDTVRKQKQIARGLSQSLKLQTTEELMAIQNRKITLSELTCCAVCKKRFTKHSAFAWYPNGDTVHFSCQDQR
;
A
#
# COMPACT_ATOMS: atom_id res chain seq x y z
N VAL A 1 -17.28 -26.93 -33.92
CA VAL A 1 -17.14 -27.33 -32.49
C VAL A 1 -15.67 -27.48 -32.10
N GLU A 2 -14.88 -28.22 -32.87
CA GLU A 2 -13.46 -28.50 -32.58
C GLU A 2 -12.58 -27.23 -32.46
N GLN A 3 -12.75 -26.24 -33.33
CA GLN A 3 -12.04 -24.95 -33.24
C GLN A 3 -12.40 -24.14 -31.99
N VAL A 4 -13.67 -24.17 -31.56
CA VAL A 4 -14.12 -23.48 -30.34
C VAL A 4 -13.47 -24.10 -29.10
N LEU A 5 -13.38 -25.43 -29.07
CA LEU A 5 -12.71 -26.15 -27.97
C LEU A 5 -11.20 -25.93 -27.96
N HIS A 6 -10.58 -25.79 -29.13
CA HIS A 6 -9.17 -25.44 -29.24
C HIS A 6 -8.89 -24.04 -28.69
N LEU A 7 -9.73 -23.05 -29.02
CA LEU A 7 -9.65 -21.70 -28.46
C LEU A 7 -9.87 -21.68 -26.95
N LEU A 8 -10.90 -22.40 -26.46
CA LEU A 8 -11.16 -22.52 -25.04
C LEU A 8 -9.98 -23.17 -24.30
N ARG A 9 -9.28 -24.14 -24.88
CA ARG A 9 -8.09 -24.73 -24.26
C ARG A 9 -6.89 -23.78 -24.22
N ASN A 10 -6.67 -22.98 -25.25
CA ASN A 10 -5.43 -22.22 -25.39
C ASN A 10 -5.52 -20.80 -24.81
N TYR A 11 -6.72 -20.23 -24.70
CA TYR A 11 -6.94 -18.84 -24.27
C TYR A 11 -7.72 -18.73 -22.95
N LEU A 12 -7.60 -19.73 -22.09
CA LEU A 12 -8.23 -19.86 -20.76
C LEU A 12 -8.19 -18.61 -19.87
N HIS A 13 -7.10 -17.86 -19.94
CA HIS A 13 -6.83 -16.70 -19.09
C HIS A 13 -7.45 -15.40 -19.64
N CYS A 14 -7.88 -15.40 -20.90
CA CYS A 14 -8.50 -14.24 -21.57
C CYS A 14 -10.02 -14.37 -21.72
N ILE A 15 -10.59 -15.55 -21.42
CA ILE A 15 -11.99 -15.87 -21.67
C ILE A 15 -12.72 -15.97 -20.32
N ASP A 16 -13.74 -15.12 -20.15
CA ASP A 16 -14.65 -15.24 -19.01
C ASP A 16 -15.49 -16.51 -19.13
N LEU A 17 -15.39 -17.40 -18.13
CA LEU A 17 -16.10 -18.68 -18.10
C LEU A 17 -17.62 -18.48 -18.20
N GLY A 18 -18.17 -17.49 -17.50
CA GLY A 18 -19.60 -17.23 -17.49
C GLY A 18 -20.12 -16.77 -18.86
N GLN A 19 -19.36 -15.94 -19.57
CA GLN A 19 -19.68 -15.53 -20.94
C GLN A 19 -19.50 -16.67 -21.94
N ALA A 20 -18.43 -17.45 -21.81
CA ALA A 20 -18.18 -18.59 -22.69
C ALA A 20 -19.30 -19.64 -22.63
N LEU A 21 -19.78 -19.95 -21.42
CA LEU A 21 -20.86 -20.91 -21.20
C LEU A 21 -22.20 -20.46 -21.81
N LYS A 22 -22.45 -19.16 -21.94
CA LYS A 22 -23.69 -18.62 -22.55
C LYS A 22 -23.70 -18.71 -24.08
N ILE A 23 -22.53 -18.80 -24.70
CA ILE A 23 -22.37 -18.78 -26.17
C ILE A 23 -22.22 -20.21 -26.73
N LEU A 24 -21.91 -21.18 -25.86
CA LEU A 24 -21.74 -22.57 -26.24
C LEU A 24 -23.07 -23.19 -26.72
N PRO A 25 -23.07 -23.98 -27.81
CA PRO A 25 -24.26 -24.70 -28.25
C PRO A 25 -24.72 -25.74 -27.22
N ASP A 26 -26.03 -25.96 -27.09
CA ASP A 26 -26.64 -26.89 -26.13
C ASP A 26 -26.20 -28.36 -26.31
N GLY A 27 -25.69 -28.73 -27.48
CA GLY A 27 -25.21 -30.08 -27.79
C GLY A 27 -23.79 -30.39 -27.28
N VAL A 28 -23.09 -29.45 -26.66
CA VAL A 28 -21.71 -29.67 -26.18
C VAL A 28 -21.72 -30.46 -24.86
N SER A 29 -21.08 -31.63 -24.87
CA SER A 29 -20.93 -32.44 -23.66
C SER A 29 -20.11 -31.71 -22.60
N ILE A 30 -20.62 -31.69 -21.37
CA ILE A 30 -19.94 -31.10 -20.21
C ILE A 30 -18.58 -31.74 -19.92
N ASN A 31 -18.42 -33.03 -20.25
CA ASN A 31 -17.14 -33.74 -20.09
C ASN A 31 -16.01 -33.09 -20.89
N LEU A 32 -16.36 -32.50 -22.03
CA LEU A 32 -15.43 -31.81 -22.92
C LEU A 32 -15.01 -30.43 -22.37
N LEU A 33 -15.89 -29.81 -21.57
CA LEU A 33 -15.67 -28.52 -20.90
C LEU A 33 -14.97 -28.66 -19.54
N LYS A 34 -14.93 -29.86 -18.96
CA LYS A 34 -14.35 -30.11 -17.63
C LYS A 34 -12.91 -29.56 -17.46
N PRO A 35 -11.97 -29.75 -18.40
CA PRO A 35 -10.63 -29.19 -18.28
C PRO A 35 -10.65 -27.65 -18.29
N PHE A 36 -11.54 -27.06 -19.09
CA PHE A 36 -11.69 -25.62 -19.21
C PHE A 36 -12.21 -25.00 -17.90
N ILE A 37 -13.28 -25.57 -17.35
CA ILE A 37 -13.88 -25.15 -16.10
C ILE A 37 -12.86 -25.25 -14.95
N HIS A 38 -12.15 -26.37 -14.86
CA HIS A 38 -11.16 -26.60 -13.81
C HIS A 38 -10.01 -25.57 -13.87
N ALA A 39 -9.48 -25.30 -15.06
CA ALA A 39 -8.42 -24.32 -15.24
C ALA A 39 -8.90 -22.89 -14.94
N SER A 40 -10.12 -22.53 -15.33
CA SER A 40 -10.70 -21.20 -15.04
C SER A 40 -10.93 -20.99 -13.54
N LEU A 41 -11.42 -22.00 -12.82
CA LEU A 41 -11.58 -21.96 -11.37
C LEU A 41 -10.24 -21.81 -10.65
N ASN A 42 -9.23 -22.59 -11.05
CA ASN A 42 -7.89 -22.50 -10.48
C ASN A 42 -7.25 -21.13 -10.73
N HIS A 43 -7.42 -20.57 -11.92
CA HIS A 43 -6.95 -19.23 -12.25
C HIS A 43 -7.64 -18.18 -11.36
N THR A 44 -8.96 -18.24 -11.25
CA THR A 44 -9.75 -17.33 -10.40
C THR A 44 -9.30 -17.40 -8.94
N ASP A 45 -9.08 -18.60 -8.41
CA ASP A 45 -8.62 -18.79 -7.04
C ASP A 45 -7.19 -18.27 -6.83
N THR A 46 -6.31 -18.46 -7.81
CA THR A 46 -4.94 -17.91 -7.81
C THR A 46 -4.96 -16.39 -7.80
N VAL A 47 -5.74 -15.76 -8.70
CA VAL A 47 -5.88 -14.30 -8.77
C VAL A 47 -6.47 -13.75 -7.46
N ARG A 48 -7.47 -14.44 -6.88
CA ARG A 48 -8.05 -14.07 -5.58
C ARG A 48 -6.99 -14.10 -4.49
N LYS A 49 -6.22 -15.19 -4.37
CA LYS A 49 -5.14 -15.34 -3.39
C LYS A 49 -4.08 -14.25 -3.55
N GLN A 50 -3.63 -13.99 -4.77
CA GLN A 50 -2.67 -12.92 -5.06
C GLN A 50 -3.19 -11.54 -4.62
N LYS A 51 -4.45 -11.22 -4.93
CA LYS A 51 -5.08 -9.96 -4.50
C LYS A 51 -5.19 -9.87 -2.97
N GLN A 52 -5.53 -10.96 -2.30
CA GLN A 52 -5.60 -11.00 -0.83
C GLN A 52 -4.23 -10.76 -0.20
N ILE A 53 -3.18 -11.39 -0.73
CA ILE A 53 -1.80 -11.19 -0.28
C ILE A 53 -1.39 -9.72 -0.50
N ALA A 54 -1.59 -9.18 -1.70
CA ALA A 54 -1.23 -7.79 -2.01
C ALA A 54 -1.97 -6.80 -1.10
N ARG A 55 -3.25 -7.03 -0.81
CA ARG A 55 -4.03 -6.23 0.13
C ARG A 55 -3.47 -6.33 1.55
N GLY A 56 -3.16 -7.53 2.02
CA GLY A 56 -2.58 -7.75 3.35
C GLY A 56 -1.24 -7.03 3.52
N LEU A 57 -0.35 -7.17 2.53
CA LEU A 57 0.95 -6.48 2.51
C LEU A 57 0.79 -4.96 2.53
N SER A 58 -0.09 -4.43 1.67
CA SER A 58 -0.35 -2.98 1.60
C SER A 58 -0.89 -2.43 2.91
N GLN A 59 -1.79 -3.17 3.56
CA GLN A 59 -2.38 -2.77 4.83
C GLN A 59 -1.36 -2.84 5.98
N SER A 60 -0.51 -3.87 6.00
CA SER A 60 0.57 -4.02 6.98
C SER A 60 1.59 -2.88 6.86
N LEU A 61 2.04 -2.58 5.63
CA LEU A 61 2.97 -1.49 5.38
C LEU A 61 2.38 -0.15 5.80
N LYS A 62 1.12 0.12 5.44
CA LYS A 62 0.42 1.33 5.86
C LYS A 62 0.39 1.46 7.39
N LEU A 63 0.09 0.37 8.10
CA LEU A 63 0.07 0.37 9.57
C LEU A 63 1.44 0.72 10.14
N GLN A 64 2.49 0.04 9.69
CA GLN A 64 3.88 0.28 10.14
C GLN A 64 4.31 1.73 9.91
N THR A 65 4.15 2.25 8.69
CA THR A 65 4.52 3.65 8.38
C THR A 65 3.68 4.65 9.17
N THR A 66 2.41 4.33 9.45
CA THR A 66 1.56 5.20 10.28
C THR A 66 2.03 5.22 11.72
N GLU A 67 2.42 4.08 12.28
CA GLU A 67 2.98 3.98 13.63
C GLU A 67 4.31 4.75 13.75
N GLU A 68 5.20 4.60 12.75
CA GLU A 68 6.45 5.35 12.67
C GLU A 68 6.22 6.86 12.61
N LEU A 69 5.28 7.30 11.77
CA LEU A 69 4.89 8.70 11.66
C LEU A 69 4.35 9.22 12.99
N MET A 70 3.44 8.49 13.63
CA MET A 70 2.90 8.83 14.95
C MET A 70 4.02 8.94 16.00
N ALA A 71 4.99 8.02 16.00
CA ALA A 71 6.11 8.06 16.91
C ALA A 71 7.00 9.31 16.72
N ILE A 72 7.22 9.72 15.48
CA ILE A 72 7.98 10.94 15.16
C ILE A 72 7.18 12.20 15.55
N GLN A 73 5.89 12.24 15.23
CA GLN A 73 5.01 13.38 15.53
C GLN A 73 4.75 13.55 17.03
N ASN A 74 4.73 12.45 17.79
CA ASN A 74 4.56 12.48 19.25
C ASN A 74 5.82 12.92 20.01
N ARG A 75 6.94 13.19 19.33
CA ARG A 75 8.14 13.72 19.98
C ARG A 75 7.84 15.08 20.58
N LYS A 76 8.13 15.22 21.87
CA LYS A 76 7.99 16.47 22.61
C LYS A 76 9.38 16.98 22.98
N ILE A 77 9.55 18.29 22.96
CA ILE A 77 10.72 18.95 23.50
C ILE A 77 10.34 19.76 24.73
N THR A 78 11.21 19.72 25.74
CA THR A 78 11.03 20.52 26.95
C THR A 78 12.03 21.67 26.91
N LEU A 79 11.52 22.89 26.77
CA LEU A 79 12.33 24.09 26.94
C LEU A 79 12.49 24.35 28.43
N SER A 80 13.68 24.05 28.95
CA SER A 80 14.10 24.49 30.29
C SER A 80 14.67 25.92 30.22
N GLU A 81 14.80 26.55 31.37
CA GLU A 81 15.46 27.86 31.46
C GLU A 81 16.92 27.83 30.96
N LEU A 82 17.58 26.66 30.93
CA LEU A 82 18.96 26.51 30.45
C LEU A 82 19.05 26.32 28.93
N THR A 83 17.91 26.21 28.24
CA THR A 83 17.88 25.98 26.80
C THR A 83 18.32 27.24 26.06
N CYS A 84 19.34 27.11 25.20
CA CYS A 84 19.87 28.20 24.39
C CYS A 84 19.70 27.92 22.90
N CYS A 85 19.52 28.99 22.12
CA CYS A 85 19.48 28.91 20.67
C CYS A 85 20.81 28.38 20.12
N ALA A 86 20.76 27.38 19.23
CA ALA A 86 21.95 26.79 18.63
C ALA A 86 22.76 27.80 17.77
N VAL A 87 22.11 28.86 17.26
CA VAL A 87 22.73 29.91 16.45
C VAL A 87 23.28 31.04 17.32
N CYS A 88 22.41 31.85 17.94
CA CYS A 88 22.82 33.06 18.66
C CYS A 88 23.26 32.82 20.11
N LYS A 89 23.18 31.58 20.61
CA LYS A 89 23.55 31.15 21.97
C LYS A 89 22.80 31.83 23.12
N LYS A 90 21.78 32.65 22.83
CA LYS A 90 20.90 33.27 23.83
C LYS A 90 19.86 32.28 24.34
N ARG A 91 19.46 32.44 25.62
CA ARG A 91 18.41 31.64 26.28
C ARG A 91 17.03 31.97 25.71
N PHE A 92 16.13 30.99 25.67
CA PHE A 92 14.72 31.22 25.33
C PHE A 92 13.97 31.83 26.51
N THR A 93 13.09 32.80 26.24
CA THR A 93 12.15 33.37 27.22
C THR A 93 10.75 32.77 27.06
N LYS A 94 9.86 32.97 28.03
CA LYS A 94 8.48 32.45 28.02
C LYS A 94 7.67 32.82 26.76
N HIS A 95 7.99 33.93 26.11
CA HIS A 95 7.32 34.42 24.90
C HIS A 95 8.13 34.22 23.61
N SER A 96 9.26 33.50 23.68
CA SER A 96 10.10 33.27 22.51
C SER A 96 9.48 32.24 21.58
N ALA A 97 9.23 32.61 20.32
CA ALA A 97 8.96 31.65 19.26
C ALA A 97 10.24 30.87 18.92
N PHE A 98 10.10 29.58 18.66
CA PHE A 98 11.22 28.68 18.39
C PHE A 98 10.94 27.76 17.21
N ALA A 99 12.01 27.27 16.58
CA ALA A 99 11.99 26.19 15.62
C ALA A 99 12.86 25.04 16.15
N TRP A 100 12.35 23.81 16.05
CA TRP A 100 13.07 22.60 16.43
C TRP A 100 13.44 21.80 15.20
N TYR A 101 14.65 21.25 15.19
CA TYR A 101 15.18 20.50 14.06
C TYR A 101 15.47 19.04 14.46
N PRO A 102 15.38 18.09 13.50
CA PRO A 102 15.55 16.66 13.78
C PRO A 102 16.89 16.27 14.43
N ASN A 103 17.94 17.09 14.28
CA ASN A 103 19.24 16.86 14.90
C ASN A 103 19.29 17.24 16.40
N GLY A 104 18.19 17.72 16.98
CA GLY A 104 18.08 18.09 18.38
C GLY A 104 18.24 19.58 18.67
N ASP A 105 18.71 20.36 17.69
CA ASP A 105 18.91 21.79 17.88
C ASP A 105 17.58 22.55 17.92
N THR A 106 17.48 23.45 18.89
CA THR A 106 16.40 24.43 18.99
C THR A 106 16.96 25.81 18.69
N VAL A 107 16.32 26.56 17.80
CA VAL A 107 16.71 27.92 17.43
C VAL A 107 15.55 28.89 17.65
N HIS A 108 15.85 30.15 17.90
CA HIS A 108 14.83 31.20 17.83
C HIS A 108 14.23 31.22 16.41
N PHE A 109 12.93 31.50 16.31
CA PHE A 109 12.28 31.60 15.01
C PHE A 109 12.97 32.64 14.10
N SER A 110 13.44 33.75 14.66
CA SER A 110 14.22 34.76 13.94
C SER A 110 15.63 34.32 13.54
N CYS A 111 16.16 33.24 14.13
CA CYS A 111 17.45 32.65 13.78
C CYS A 111 17.32 31.49 12.78
N GLN A 112 16.12 31.17 12.30
CA GLN A 112 15.89 29.99 11.45
C GLN A 112 16.66 30.07 10.12
N ASP A 113 16.76 31.27 9.54
CA ASP A 113 17.40 31.51 8.23
C ASP A 113 18.92 31.64 8.31
N GLN A 114 19.47 31.68 9.53
CA GLN A 114 20.91 31.86 9.79
C GLN A 114 21.63 30.54 10.09
N ARG A 115 20.95 29.42 9.85
CA ARG A 115 21.40 28.09 10.20
C ARG A 115 21.90 27.31 8.99
#